data_AF-A0A126Z1W9-F1
#
_entry.id   AF-A0A126Z1W9-F1
#
_cell.length_a   1.000
_cell.length_b   1.000
_cell.length_c   1.000
_cell.angle_alpha   90.00
_cell.angle_beta   90.00
_cell.angle_gamma   90.00
#
_symmetry.space_group_name_H-M   'P 1'
#
loop_
_entity.id
_entity.type
_entity.pdbx_description
1 polymer ?
#
loop_
_entity_poly.entity_id
_entity_poly.type
_entity_poly.pdbx_seq_one_letter_code
_entity_poly.pdbx_strand_id
1 'polypeptide(L)'
;MARPTIQSDGAAGQVEFDDRVPTSIKRLECGFTSAFHAADAVKGLSLEHKVRVFDDVLGMVTDAASAAAREGHADWALHVIAAAEDRPPRWADYRGEYWTTLLDAARGAVVVTD
;
A
#
# COMPACT_ATOMS: atom_id res chain seq x y z
N MET A 1 8.13 -37.91 7.59
CA MET A 1 7.43 -37.14 6.55
C MET A 1 5.96 -37.11 6.88
N ALA A 2 5.39 -35.93 7.12
CA ALA A 2 3.94 -35.73 7.14
C ALA A 2 3.68 -34.37 6.48
N ARG A 3 2.96 -34.38 5.35
CA ARG A 3 2.53 -33.16 4.62
C ARG A 3 1.30 -32.60 5.34
N PRO A 4 1.24 -31.29 5.64
CA PRO A 4 -0.01 -30.70 6.07
C PRO A 4 -0.96 -30.54 4.87
N THR A 5 -2.17 -31.06 5.04
CA THR A 5 -3.31 -30.98 4.12
C THR A 5 -3.89 -29.57 4.15
N ILE A 6 -4.01 -28.92 3.00
CA ILE A 6 -4.72 -27.63 2.88
C ILE A 6 -6.21 -27.93 2.78
N GLN A 7 -6.96 -27.61 3.83
CA GLN A 7 -8.41 -27.58 3.81
C GLN A 7 -8.84 -26.14 3.50
N SER A 8 -9.29 -25.94 2.27
CA SER A 8 -9.83 -24.67 1.78
C SER A 8 -11.33 -24.65 2.07
N ASP A 9 -11.71 -24.10 3.22
CA ASP A 9 -13.10 -23.67 3.46
C ASP A 9 -13.21 -22.18 3.21
N GLY A 10 -14.11 -21.83 2.31
CA GLY A 10 -14.39 -20.46 1.92
C GLY A 10 -14.93 -19.65 3.09
N ALA A 11 -14.09 -18.78 3.62
CA ALA A 11 -14.49 -17.62 4.40
C ALA A 11 -13.60 -16.47 3.97
N ALA A 12 -14.21 -15.31 3.67
CA ALA A 12 -13.52 -14.08 3.32
C ALA A 12 -12.30 -13.90 4.24
N GLY A 13 -11.11 -13.88 3.65
CA GLY A 13 -9.84 -13.92 4.38
C GLY A 13 -9.78 -12.80 5.41
N GLN A 14 -10.02 -13.14 6.68
CA GLN A 14 -9.59 -12.31 7.77
C GLN A 14 -8.06 -12.40 7.77
N VAL A 15 -7.43 -11.35 7.25
CA VAL A 15 -6.02 -11.07 7.52
C VAL A 15 -5.88 -10.95 9.02
N GLU A 16 -5.36 -12.01 9.66
CA GLU A 16 -4.88 -11.97 11.04
C GLU A 16 -3.73 -10.97 11.07
N PHE A 17 -4.03 -9.75 11.50
CA PHE A 17 -3.03 -8.73 11.72
C PHE A 17 -2.24 -9.13 12.97
N ASP A 18 -0.97 -9.49 12.80
CA ASP A 18 -0.06 -9.70 13.93
C ASP A 18 -0.13 -8.46 14.85
N ASP A 19 -0.49 -8.66 16.12
CA ASP A 19 -0.61 -7.59 17.14
C ASP A 19 0.72 -6.89 17.42
N ARG A 20 1.83 -7.39 16.84
CA ARG A 20 3.16 -6.77 16.88
C ARG A 20 3.35 -5.65 15.88
N VAL A 21 2.47 -5.50 14.88
CA VAL A 21 2.60 -4.45 13.86
C VAL A 21 1.86 -3.18 14.30
N PRO A 22 2.53 -2.02 14.39
CA PRO A 22 1.91 -0.75 14.72
C PRO A 22 0.77 -0.40 13.76
N THR A 23 -0.28 0.24 14.28
CA THR A 23 -1.45 0.62 13.49
C THR A 23 -1.09 1.54 12.31
N SER A 24 -0.12 2.43 12.47
CA SER A 24 0.38 3.30 11.38
C SER A 24 1.00 2.49 10.24
N ILE A 25 1.76 1.44 10.57
CA ILE A 25 2.33 0.52 9.57
C ILE A 25 1.22 -0.30 8.89
N LYS A 26 0.25 -0.84 9.65
CA LYS A 26 -0.92 -1.53 9.06
C LYS A 26 -1.69 -0.63 8.09
N ARG A 27 -1.84 0.67 8.42
CA ARG A 27 -2.47 1.66 7.54
C ARG A 27 -1.67 1.90 6.27
N LEU A 28 -0.34 1.97 6.37
CA LEU A 28 0.54 2.11 5.21
C LEU A 28 0.46 0.89 4.29
N GLU A 29 0.50 -0.33 4.85
CA GLU A 29 0.33 -1.58 4.09
C GLU A 29 -1.05 -1.65 3.41
N CYS A 30 -2.11 -1.26 4.12
CA CYS A 30 -3.46 -1.17 3.56
C CYS A 30 -3.54 -0.13 2.44
N GLY A 31 -2.83 0.99 2.59
CA GLY A 31 -2.75 2.02 1.57
C GLY A 31 -2.11 1.52 0.28
N PHE A 32 -0.97 0.84 0.39
CA PHE A 32 -0.32 0.20 -0.76
C PHE A 32 -1.14 -0.93 -1.38
N THR A 33 -1.82 -1.73 -0.57
CA THR A 33 -2.73 -2.78 -1.06
C THR A 33 -3.90 -2.18 -1.84
N SER A 34 -4.49 -1.09 -1.33
CA SER A 34 -5.56 -0.37 -2.04
C SER A 34 -5.04 0.24 -3.34
N ALA A 35 -3.85 0.82 -3.31
CA ALA A 35 -3.19 1.35 -4.51
C ALA A 35 -2.99 0.25 -5.55
N PHE A 36 -2.46 -0.90 -5.14
CA PHE A 36 -2.21 -2.06 -6.00
C PHE A 36 -3.48 -2.51 -6.75
N HIS A 37 -4.62 -2.53 -6.04
CA HIS A 37 -5.92 -2.94 -6.59
C HIS A 37 -6.75 -1.79 -7.17
N ALA A 38 -6.30 -0.53 -7.09
CA ALA A 38 -7.06 0.62 -7.59
C ALA A 38 -7.41 0.48 -9.08
N ALA A 39 -6.51 -0.09 -9.89
CA ALA A 39 -6.77 -0.30 -11.33
C ALA A 39 -7.85 -1.36 -11.63
N ASP A 40 -8.06 -2.32 -10.72
CA ASP A 40 -9.11 -3.34 -10.87
C ASP A 40 -10.50 -2.71 -10.67
N ALA A 41 -10.60 -1.76 -9.75
CA ALA A 41 -11.84 -1.05 -9.41
C ALA A 41 -12.25 0.01 -10.45
N VAL A 42 -11.33 0.48 -11.29
CA VAL A 42 -11.59 1.59 -12.24
C VAL A 42 -11.94 1.16 -13.67
N LYS A 43 -12.12 -0.15 -13.91
CA LYS A 43 -12.62 -0.64 -15.21
C LYS A 43 -14.02 -0.07 -15.48
N GLY A 44 -14.16 0.71 -16.54
CA GLY A 44 -15.43 1.37 -16.92
C GLY A 44 -15.64 2.77 -16.35
N LEU A 45 -14.74 3.28 -15.48
CA LEU A 45 -14.82 4.66 -14.99
C LEU A 45 -14.27 5.67 -16.00
N SER A 46 -14.81 6.90 -15.94
CA SER A 46 -14.28 8.05 -16.68
C SER A 46 -12.85 8.37 -16.25
N LEU A 47 -12.10 9.07 -17.10
CA LEU A 47 -10.72 9.48 -16.79
C LEU A 47 -10.65 10.34 -15.53
N GLU A 48 -11.61 11.25 -15.35
CA GLU A 48 -11.71 12.12 -14.18
C GLU A 48 -11.86 11.33 -12.87
N HIS A 49 -12.75 10.33 -12.85
CA HIS A 49 -12.91 9.46 -11.67
C HIS A 49 -11.66 8.63 -11.38
N LYS A 50 -10.96 8.18 -12.43
CA LYS A 50 -9.68 7.48 -12.28
C LYS A 50 -8.65 8.37 -11.58
N VAL A 51 -8.49 9.61 -12.07
CA VAL A 51 -7.55 10.59 -11.48
C VAL A 51 -7.89 10.83 -10.01
N ARG A 52 -9.17 11.02 -9.68
CA ARG A 52 -9.57 11.23 -8.27
C ARG A 52 -9.27 10.05 -7.36
N VAL A 53 -9.56 8.82 -7.81
CA VAL A 53 -9.21 7.61 -7.05
C VAL A 53 -7.71 7.52 -6.81
N PHE A 54 -6.91 7.91 -7.79
CA PHE A 54 -5.46 7.95 -7.66
C PHE A 54 -5.02 9.05 -6.67
N ASP A 55 -5.53 10.27 -6.77
CA ASP A 55 -5.20 11.35 -5.81
C ASP A 55 -5.57 10.97 -4.35
N ASP A 56 -6.73 10.33 -4.15
CA ASP A 56 -7.16 9.87 -2.83
C ASP A 56 -6.21 8.78 -2.27
N VAL A 57 -5.76 7.86 -3.13
CA VAL A 57 -4.77 6.84 -2.78
C VAL A 57 -3.42 7.47 -2.42
N LEU A 58 -2.98 8.46 -3.20
CA LEU A 58 -1.74 9.19 -2.97
C LEU A 58 -1.76 9.85 -1.59
N GLY A 59 -2.79 10.64 -1.29
CA GLY A 59 -2.93 11.32 0.01
C GLY A 59 -2.97 10.34 1.18
N MET A 60 -3.74 9.26 1.07
CA MET A 60 -3.83 8.24 2.11
C MET A 60 -2.46 7.58 2.40
N VAL A 61 -1.70 7.21 1.37
CA VAL A 61 -0.39 6.56 1.53
C VAL A 61 0.62 7.53 2.15
N THR A 62 0.65 8.79 1.71
CA THR A 62 1.57 9.79 2.27
C THR A 62 1.24 10.11 3.73
N ASP A 63 -0.04 10.22 4.07
CA ASP A 63 -0.49 10.48 5.44
C ASP A 63 -0.12 9.32 6.37
N ALA A 64 -0.31 8.08 5.92
CA ALA A 64 0.08 6.89 6.67
C ALA A 64 1.61 6.79 6.86
N ALA A 65 2.39 7.12 5.83
CA ALA A 65 3.84 7.12 5.90
C ALA A 65 4.37 8.19 6.88
N SER A 66 3.80 9.40 6.84
CA SER A 66 4.12 10.47 7.79
C SER A 66 3.73 10.09 9.22
N ALA A 67 2.54 9.50 9.42
CA ALA A 67 2.11 9.04 10.74
C ALA A 67 3.06 7.98 11.31
N ALA A 68 3.48 7.00 10.50
CA ALA A 68 4.45 5.98 10.90
C ALA A 68 5.79 6.60 11.31
N ALA A 69 6.27 7.61 10.59
CA ALA A 69 7.50 8.32 10.95
C ALA A 69 7.37 9.07 12.28
N ARG A 70 6.26 9.80 12.50
CA ARG A 70 5.98 10.54 13.74
C ARG A 70 5.86 9.63 14.97
N GLU A 71 5.40 8.40 14.77
CA GLU A 71 5.29 7.37 15.81
C GLU A 71 6.63 6.65 16.08
N GLY A 72 7.72 7.01 15.38
CA GLY A 72 9.04 6.42 15.56
C GLY A 72 9.26 5.12 14.78
N HIS A 73 8.44 4.87 13.74
CA HIS A 73 8.50 3.68 12.90
C HIS A 73 9.01 3.97 11.48
N ALA A 74 9.84 5.00 11.32
CA ALA A 74 10.37 5.45 10.03
C ALA A 74 11.08 4.33 9.24
N ASP A 75 11.99 3.59 9.88
CA ASP A 75 12.72 2.50 9.23
C ASP A 75 11.79 1.39 8.73
N TRP A 76 10.76 1.07 9.49
CA TRP A 76 9.76 0.07 9.09
C TRP A 76 8.91 0.59 7.92
N ALA A 77 8.47 1.85 7.97
CA ALA A 77 7.75 2.47 6.86
C ALA A 77 8.59 2.41 5.57
N LEU A 78 9.89 2.68 5.64
CA LEU A 78 10.80 2.56 4.49
C LEU A 78 10.90 1.12 3.96
N HIS A 79 10.95 0.12 4.85
CA HIS A 79 10.91 -1.29 4.43
C HIS A 79 9.59 -1.66 3.71
N VAL A 80 8.45 -1.16 4.19
CA VAL A 80 7.15 -1.37 3.52
C VAL A 80 7.16 -0.74 2.13
N ILE A 81 7.68 0.48 2.01
CA ILE A 81 7.79 1.19 0.72
C ILE A 81 8.72 0.43 -0.24
N ALA A 82 9.88 -0.05 0.24
CA ALA A 82 10.79 -0.85 -0.57
C ALA A 82 10.15 -2.17 -1.03
N ALA A 83 9.40 -2.84 -0.16
CA ALA A 83 8.67 -4.06 -0.54
C ALA A 83 7.59 -3.80 -1.60
N ALA A 84 6.95 -2.63 -1.58
CA ALA A 84 5.99 -2.20 -2.60
C ALA A 84 6.68 -1.89 -3.94
N GLU A 85 7.89 -1.33 -3.92
CA GLU A 85 8.71 -1.11 -5.11
C GLU A 85 9.14 -2.42 -5.79
N ASP A 86 9.54 -3.42 -5.00
CA ASP A 86 9.96 -4.74 -5.51
C ASP A 86 8.82 -5.52 -6.19
N ARG A 87 7.57 -5.14 -5.91
CA ARG A 87 6.37 -5.82 -6.42
C ARG A 87 5.38 -4.81 -7.00
N PRO A 88 5.74 -4.15 -8.13
CA PRO A 88 4.85 -3.19 -8.74
C PRO A 88 3.60 -3.90 -9.31
N PRO A 89 2.44 -3.23 -9.30
CA PRO A 89 1.25 -3.78 -9.92
C PRO A 89 1.39 -3.85 -11.44
N ARG A 90 0.69 -4.78 -12.10
CA ARG A 90 0.77 -4.99 -13.57
C ARG A 90 0.43 -3.76 -14.40
N TRP A 91 -0.36 -2.85 -13.86
CA TRP A 91 -0.74 -1.61 -14.54
C TRP A 91 0.32 -0.52 -14.41
N ALA A 92 1.34 -0.72 -13.57
CA ALA A 92 2.50 0.16 -13.48
C ALA A 92 3.21 0.25 -14.84
N ASP A 93 3.20 -0.76 -15.71
CA ASP A 93 3.85 -0.64 -17.02
C ASP A 93 3.14 0.36 -17.97
N TYR A 94 1.84 0.63 -17.76
CA TYR A 94 1.05 1.58 -18.58
C TYR A 94 0.93 2.97 -17.93
N ARG A 95 1.14 3.06 -16.61
CA ARG A 95 1.02 4.27 -15.78
C ARG A 95 2.24 4.43 -14.85
N GLY A 96 3.44 4.04 -15.30
CA GLY A 96 4.60 3.81 -14.41
C GLY A 96 5.01 5.00 -13.58
N GLU A 97 4.84 6.19 -14.15
CA GLU A 97 5.06 7.45 -13.45
C GLU A 97 4.21 7.57 -12.19
N TYR A 98 2.98 7.05 -12.18
CA TYR A 98 2.10 7.14 -11.02
C TYR A 98 2.57 6.26 -9.86
N TRP A 99 2.94 5.00 -10.13
CA TRP A 99 3.44 4.11 -9.07
C TRP A 99 4.75 4.64 -8.49
N THR A 100 5.66 5.12 -9.33
CA THR A 100 6.89 5.76 -8.89
C THR A 100 6.63 7.04 -8.10
N THR A 101 5.71 7.90 -8.56
CA THR A 101 5.34 9.15 -7.85
C THR A 101 4.76 8.84 -6.48
N LEU A 102 3.92 7.81 -6.36
CA LEU A 102 3.35 7.36 -5.10
C LEU A 102 4.45 6.91 -4.12
N LEU A 103 5.39 6.08 -4.59
CA LEU A 103 6.52 5.60 -3.78
C LEU A 103 7.40 6.77 -3.33
N ASP A 104 7.74 7.70 -4.23
CA ASP A 104 8.59 8.84 -3.92
C ASP A 104 7.92 9.82 -2.95
N ALA A 105 6.61 10.08 -3.12
CA ALA A 105 5.84 10.89 -2.19
C ALA A 105 5.79 10.23 -0.80
N ALA A 106 5.58 8.91 -0.74
CA ALA A 106 5.59 8.16 0.51
C ALA A 106 6.96 8.23 1.20
N ARG A 107 8.07 8.06 0.47
CA ARG A 107 9.44 8.22 1.01
C ARG A 107 9.68 9.63 1.52
N GLY A 108 9.30 10.65 0.75
CA GLY A 108 9.42 12.05 1.16
C GLY A 108 8.66 12.33 2.46
N ALA A 109 7.46 11.77 2.61
CA ALA A 109 6.64 11.94 3.80
C ALA A 109 7.25 11.30 5.07
N VAL A 110 8.12 10.29 4.93
CA VAL A 110 8.87 9.73 6.05
C VAL A 110 10.00 10.68 6.50
N VAL A 111 10.69 11.33 5.56
CA VAL A 111 11.89 12.15 5.84
C VAL A 111 11.54 13.55 6.39
N VAL A 112 10.37 14.09 6.07
CA VAL A 112 9.96 15.48 6.41
C VAL A 112 9.42 15.61 7.86
N THR A 113 9.67 14.65 8.74
CA THR A 113 9.27 14.76 10.15
C THR A 113 10.31 15.51 10.98
N ASP A 114 10.26 16.84 10.91
CA ASP A 114 10.90 17.79 11.85
C ASP A 114 9.80 18.67 12.48
#